data_AF-C9EAB9-F1
#
_entry.id   AF-C9EAB9-F1
#
_cell.length_a   1.000
_cell.length_b   1.000
_cell.length_c   1.000
_cell.angle_alpha   90.00
_cell.angle_beta   90.00
_cell.angle_gamma   90.00
#
_symmetry.space_group_name_H-M   'P 1'
#
loop_
_entity.id
_entity.type
_entity.pdbx_description
1 polymer ?
#
loop_
_entity_poly.entity_id
_entity_poly.type
_entity_poly.pdbx_seq_one_letter_code
_entity_poly.pdbx_strand_id
1 'polypeptide(L)'
;MQNFHFWLLVLGCALIFVPSIVPSVWAKPSDPEQLADTLKYLEELDRFYSQVARPRPRSETGRNHELSKMERALRMLQLQELDRFYSPRSRPRFGKRAELRPVTEQEAAPDDSSDSLWRQFASRR
;
A
#
# COMPACT_ATOMS: atom_id res chain seq x y z
N MET A 1 -42.56 -18.11 47.05
CA MET A 1 -41.55 -19.18 47.20
C MET A 1 -41.66 -20.25 46.12
N GLN A 2 -42.85 -20.78 45.83
CA GLN A 2 -43.03 -21.88 44.87
C GLN A 2 -42.57 -21.57 43.44
N ASN A 3 -42.82 -20.35 42.93
CA ASN A 3 -42.42 -19.94 41.56
C ASN A 3 -40.89 -19.86 41.37
N PHE A 4 -40.13 -19.59 42.44
CA PHE A 4 -38.67 -19.52 42.39
C PHE A 4 -38.06 -20.91 42.23
N HIS A 5 -38.59 -21.91 42.93
CA HIS A 5 -38.18 -23.30 42.78
C HIS A 5 -38.51 -23.86 41.39
N PHE A 6 -39.66 -23.49 40.82
CA PHE A 6 -39.99 -23.85 39.43
C PHE A 6 -39.01 -23.24 38.43
N TRP A 7 -38.63 -21.98 38.60
CA TRP A 7 -37.65 -21.32 37.72
C TRP A 7 -36.26 -21.96 37.84
N LEU A 8 -35.83 -22.30 39.05
CA LEU A 8 -34.57 -23.03 39.27
C LEU A 8 -34.60 -24.44 38.66
N LEU A 9 -35.74 -25.13 38.75
CA LEU A 9 -35.90 -26.46 38.14
C LEU A 9 -35.85 -26.36 36.60
N VAL A 10 -36.55 -25.40 36.00
CA VAL A 10 -36.51 -25.17 34.54
C VAL A 10 -35.10 -24.79 34.08
N LEU A 11 -34.41 -23.93 34.83
CA LEU A 11 -33.04 -23.52 34.51
C LEU A 11 -32.06 -24.69 34.65
N GLY A 12 -32.21 -25.52 35.69
CA GLY A 12 -31.44 -26.76 35.87
C GLY A 12 -31.71 -27.77 34.76
N CYS A 13 -32.98 -27.98 34.40
CA CYS A 13 -33.35 -28.83 33.27
C CYS A 13 -32.75 -28.31 31.97
N ALA A 14 -32.83 -27.01 31.68
CA ALA A 14 -32.20 -26.43 30.48
C ALA A 14 -30.68 -26.64 30.48
N LEU A 15 -30.00 -26.47 31.61
CA LEU A 15 -28.56 -26.68 31.74
C LEU A 15 -28.12 -28.13 31.48
N ILE A 16 -29.00 -29.10 31.74
CA ILE A 16 -28.73 -30.53 31.55
C ILE A 16 -29.21 -31.01 30.16
N PHE A 17 -30.38 -30.56 29.71
CA PHE A 17 -30.97 -30.99 28.44
C PHE A 17 -30.28 -30.38 27.22
N VAL A 18 -29.86 -29.11 27.30
CA VAL A 18 -29.15 -28.43 26.20
C VAL A 18 -27.87 -29.19 25.80
N PRO A 19 -26.95 -29.57 26.71
CA PRO A 19 -25.78 -30.37 26.34
C PRO A 19 -26.09 -31.83 26.02
N SER A 20 -27.28 -32.35 26.37
CA SER A 20 -27.69 -33.72 26.01
C SER A 20 -28.27 -33.83 24.59
N ILE A 21 -28.85 -32.75 24.06
CA ILE A 21 -29.40 -32.70 22.69
C ILE A 21 -28.32 -32.28 21.68
N VAL A 22 -27.37 -31.45 22.10
CA VAL A 22 -26.21 -31.09 21.28
C VAL A 22 -25.22 -32.25 21.35
N PRO A 23 -24.96 -33.00 20.26
CA PRO A 23 -23.87 -33.98 20.29
C PRO A 23 -22.60 -33.24 20.69
N SER A 24 -21.93 -33.75 21.72
CA SER A 24 -20.67 -33.23 22.20
C SER A 24 -19.75 -32.97 21.00
N VAL A 25 -19.53 -31.69 20.69
CA VAL A 25 -18.58 -31.21 19.66
C VAL A 25 -17.12 -31.48 20.09
N TRP A 26 -16.95 -32.20 21.21
CA TRP A 26 -15.70 -32.82 21.60
C TRP A 26 -15.29 -33.86 20.57
N ALA A 27 -14.48 -33.35 19.64
CA ALA A 27 -13.51 -34.04 18.82
C ALA A 27 -13.69 -35.55 18.78
N LYS A 28 -14.29 -36.02 17.69
CA LYS A 28 -14.01 -37.36 17.18
C LYS A 28 -12.49 -37.56 17.26
N PRO A 29 -11.97 -38.70 17.76
CA PRO A 29 -10.57 -39.04 17.53
C PRO A 29 -10.44 -39.19 16.02
N SER A 30 -10.12 -38.10 15.35
CA SER A 30 -9.95 -38.03 13.92
C SER A 30 -8.73 -38.88 13.60
N ASP A 31 -8.91 -39.82 12.68
CA ASP A 31 -7.82 -40.62 12.14
C ASP A 31 -6.63 -39.70 11.81
N PRO A 32 -5.39 -40.12 12.11
CA PRO A 32 -4.21 -39.27 11.95
C PRO A 32 -4.06 -38.72 10.52
N GLU A 33 -4.53 -39.47 9.52
CA GLU A 33 -4.62 -39.05 8.11
C GLU A 33 -5.56 -37.85 7.92
N GLN A 34 -6.75 -37.86 8.54
CA GLN A 34 -7.71 -36.75 8.45
C GLN A 34 -7.17 -35.50 9.17
N LEU A 35 -6.41 -35.66 10.24
CA LEU A 35 -5.72 -34.55 10.90
C LEU A 35 -4.64 -33.95 9.99
N ALA A 36 -3.84 -34.77 9.32
CA ALA A 36 -2.83 -34.30 8.38
C ALA A 36 -3.46 -33.51 7.23
N ASP A 37 -4.56 -34.03 6.66
CA ASP A 37 -5.29 -33.35 5.59
C ASP A 37 -5.90 -32.02 6.04
N THR A 38 -6.50 -31.97 7.24
CA THR A 38 -7.06 -30.72 7.77
C THR A 38 -5.99 -29.67 8.06
N LEU A 39 -4.83 -30.08 8.60
CA LEU A 39 -3.70 -29.18 8.85
C LEU A 39 -3.12 -28.64 7.54
N LYS A 40 -2.96 -29.50 6.53
CA LYS A 40 -2.52 -29.09 5.19
C LYS A 40 -3.51 -28.11 4.55
N TYR A 41 -4.82 -28.36 4.69
CA TYR A 41 -5.85 -27.47 4.19
C TYR A 41 -5.82 -26.08 4.89
N LEU A 42 -5.63 -26.06 6.21
CA LEU A 42 -5.45 -24.82 6.97
C LEU A 42 -4.20 -24.03 6.52
N GLU A 43 -3.09 -24.72 6.26
CA GLU A 43 -1.86 -24.11 5.75
C GLU A 43 -2.06 -23.49 4.35
N GLU A 44 -2.78 -24.18 3.47
CA GLU A 44 -3.12 -23.65 2.14
C GLU A 44 -3.97 -22.38 2.24
N LEU A 45 -4.98 -22.36 3.12
CA LEU A 45 -5.80 -21.17 3.33
C LEU A 45 -4.98 -19.99 3.85
N ASP A 46 -4.10 -20.20 4.83
CA ASP A 46 -3.21 -19.14 5.33
C ASP A 46 -2.29 -18.62 4.20
N ARG A 47 -1.80 -19.51 3.33
CA ARG A 47 -1.01 -19.14 2.16
C ARG A 47 -1.79 -18.33 1.12
N PHE A 48 -3.07 -18.61 0.90
CA PHE A 48 -3.91 -17.85 -0.03
C PHE A 48 -4.25 -16.46 0.52
N TYR A 49 -4.69 -16.37 1.77
CA TYR A 49 -5.11 -15.09 2.35
C TYR A 49 -3.93 -14.18 2.71
N SER A 50 -2.77 -14.74 3.05
CA SER A 50 -1.56 -13.94 3.26
C SER A 50 -1.09 -13.22 1.98
N GLN A 51 -1.27 -13.82 0.79
CA GLN A 51 -0.94 -13.18 -0.49
C GLN A 51 -1.83 -11.98 -0.80
N VAL A 52 -3.12 -12.08 -0.49
CA VAL A 52 -4.10 -11.00 -0.71
C VAL A 52 -3.92 -9.87 0.30
N ALA A 53 -3.72 -10.20 1.57
CA ALA A 53 -3.62 -9.21 2.64
C ALA A 53 -2.27 -8.48 2.67
N ARG A 54 -1.20 -9.15 2.23
CA ARG A 54 0.14 -8.58 2.18
C ARG A 54 0.85 -9.14 0.95
N PRO A 55 0.91 -8.41 -0.18
CA PRO A 55 1.82 -8.75 -1.26
C PRO A 55 3.26 -8.63 -0.73
N ARG A 56 3.73 -9.67 -0.05
CA ARG A 56 5.11 -9.79 0.40
C ARG A 56 5.92 -10.14 -0.83
N PRO A 57 6.96 -9.37 -1.18
CA PRO A 57 7.97 -9.85 -2.11
C PRO A 57 8.70 -10.98 -1.41
N ARG A 58 8.20 -12.21 -1.52
CA ARG A 58 8.88 -13.40 -1.03
C ARG A 58 10.19 -13.44 -1.81
N SER A 59 11.30 -13.28 -1.11
CA SER A 59 12.64 -13.39 -1.68
C SER A 59 12.72 -14.73 -2.41
N GLU A 60 12.65 -14.71 -3.73
CA GLU A 60 12.79 -15.90 -4.55
C GLU A 60 14.16 -16.50 -4.30
N THR A 61 14.20 -17.71 -3.76
CA THR A 61 15.44 -18.42 -3.46
C THR A 61 16.20 -18.69 -4.77
N GLY A 62 17.38 -18.07 -4.92
CA GLY A 62 18.40 -18.42 -5.92
C GLY A 62 18.08 -18.06 -7.37
N ARG A 63 18.95 -17.26 -8.00
CA ARG A 63 18.91 -16.79 -9.41
C ARG A 63 17.79 -15.80 -9.77
N ASN A 64 16.54 -16.06 -9.42
CA ASN A 64 15.44 -15.12 -9.75
C ASN A 64 15.50 -13.83 -8.92
N HIS A 65 16.17 -13.85 -7.76
CA HIS A 65 16.44 -12.66 -6.96
C HIS A 65 17.35 -11.65 -7.66
N GLU A 66 18.37 -12.10 -8.40
CA GLU A 66 19.27 -11.19 -9.12
C GLU A 66 18.60 -10.61 -10.37
N LEU A 67 17.80 -11.42 -11.07
CA LEU A 67 16.98 -10.94 -12.19
C LEU A 67 15.95 -9.90 -11.72
N SER A 68 15.23 -10.17 -10.62
CA SER A 68 14.27 -9.22 -10.07
C SER A 68 14.92 -7.94 -9.52
N LYS A 69 16.17 -7.99 -9.02
CA LYS A 69 16.95 -6.78 -8.69
C LYS A 69 17.29 -5.97 -9.93
N MET A 70 17.76 -6.63 -11.00
CA MET A 70 18.07 -5.97 -12.27
C MET A 70 16.83 -5.32 -12.88
N GLU A 71 15.69 -6.01 -12.87
CA GLU A 71 14.41 -5.46 -13.33
C GLU A 71 13.97 -4.25 -12.50
N ARG A 72 14.13 -4.31 -11.17
CA ARG A 72 13.86 -3.14 -10.31
C ARG A 72 14.80 -1.98 -10.60
N ALA A 73 16.09 -2.25 -10.82
CA ALA A 73 17.06 -1.22 -11.17
C ALA A 73 16.72 -0.55 -12.50
N LEU A 74 16.31 -1.32 -13.52
CA LEU A 74 15.84 -0.79 -14.79
C LEU A 74 14.59 0.08 -14.63
N ARG A 75 13.61 -0.37 -13.83
CA ARG A 75 12.41 0.43 -13.53
C ARG A 75 12.74 1.72 -12.77
N MET A 76 13.73 1.69 -11.86
CA MET A 76 14.19 2.88 -11.14
C MET A 76 14.88 3.89 -12.08
N LEU A 77 15.65 3.41 -13.05
CA LEU A 77 16.24 4.28 -14.08
C LEU A 77 15.16 4.93 -14.95
N GLN A 78 14.15 4.16 -15.37
CA GLN A 78 13.00 4.72 -16.11
C GLN A 78 12.26 5.79 -15.29
N LEU A 79 12.06 5.55 -13.99
CA LEU A 79 11.46 6.54 -13.09
C LEU A 79 12.33 7.80 -12.96
N GLN A 80 13.66 7.66 -12.92
CA GLN A 80 14.58 8.80 -12.88
C GLN A 80 14.51 9.65 -14.16
N GLU A 81 14.39 9.01 -15.32
CA GLU A 81 14.19 9.74 -16.59
C GLU A 81 12.86 10.47 -16.59
N LEU A 82 11.77 9.82 -16.16
CA LEU A 82 10.47 10.45 -16.04
C LEU A 82 10.51 11.64 -15.07
N ASP A 83 11.12 11.48 -13.90
CA ASP A 83 11.29 12.59 -12.95
C ASP A 83 12.10 13.73 -13.59
N ARG A 84 13.14 13.44 -14.38
CA ARG A 84 13.90 14.47 -15.11
C ARG A 84 13.03 15.20 -16.13
N PHE A 85 12.19 14.49 -16.90
CA PHE A 85 11.28 15.09 -17.87
C PHE A 85 10.20 15.96 -17.22
N TYR A 86 9.66 15.51 -16.08
CA TYR A 86 8.55 16.18 -15.41
C TYR A 86 8.97 17.17 -14.33
N SER A 87 10.21 17.13 -13.84
CA SER A 87 10.79 18.01 -12.81
C SER A 87 10.57 19.52 -13.08
N PRO A 88 10.66 20.03 -14.32
CA PRO A 88 10.36 21.44 -14.61
C PRO A 88 8.88 21.81 -14.41
N ARG A 89 7.98 20.82 -14.56
CA ARG A 89 6.51 20.97 -14.56
C ARG A 89 5.85 20.52 -13.25
N SER A 90 6.51 19.66 -12.48
CA SER A 90 6.02 19.10 -11.20
C SER A 90 6.38 19.96 -10.00
N ARG A 91 7.40 20.82 -10.10
CA ARG A 91 7.76 21.75 -9.02
C ARG A 91 6.69 22.84 -8.91
N PRO A 92 6.03 23.00 -7.74
CA PRO A 92 5.13 24.13 -7.51
C PRO A 92 5.95 25.41 -7.60
N ARG A 93 5.94 26.06 -8.76
CA ARG A 93 6.59 27.35 -8.98
C ARG A 93 5.72 28.44 -8.34
N PHE A 94 5.65 28.43 -7.01
CA PHE A 94 5.08 29.55 -6.27
C PHE A 94 5.90 30.80 -6.59
N GLY A 95 5.24 31.79 -7.19
CA GLY A 95 5.79 33.14 -7.36
C GLY A 95 6.48 33.48 -8.68
N LYS A 96 6.55 32.60 -9.69
CA LYS A 96 7.04 32.97 -11.03
C LYS A 96 6.16 32.36 -12.11
N ARG A 97 5.27 33.21 -12.65
CA ARG A 97 4.49 32.92 -13.85
C ARG A 97 5.47 32.55 -14.97
N ALA A 98 5.35 31.34 -15.49
CA ALA A 98 6.04 30.96 -16.70
C ALA A 98 5.46 31.83 -17.82
N GLU A 99 6.22 32.84 -18.23
CA GLU A 99 5.98 33.45 -19.53
C GLU A 99 6.27 32.39 -20.57
N LEU A 100 5.21 31.69 -20.98
CA LEU A 100 5.16 30.96 -22.25
C LEU A 100 5.21 32.02 -23.34
N ARG A 101 6.41 32.55 -23.60
CA ARG A 101 6.70 33.18 -24.87
C ARG A 101 6.96 32.03 -25.85
N PRO A 102 6.08 31.77 -26.85
CA PRO A 102 6.46 30.88 -27.92
C PRO A 102 7.74 31.44 -28.54
N VAL A 103 8.73 30.56 -28.74
CA VAL A 103 9.96 30.86 -29.47
C VAL A 103 9.54 31.07 -30.92
N THR A 104 9.11 32.28 -31.25
CA THR A 104 9.12 32.78 -32.62
C THR A 104 10.43 33.52 -32.77
N GLU A 105 11.28 32.96 -33.64
CA GLU A 105 12.45 33.60 -34.20
C GLU A 105 12.08 35.03 -34.65
N GLN A 106 12.72 36.05 -34.06
CA GLN A 106 12.83 37.32 -34.74
C GLN A 106 14.07 38.06 -34.26
N GLU A 107 14.96 38.27 -35.22
CA GLU A 107 16.20 39.03 -35.15
C GLU A 107 16.02 40.45 -34.62
N ALA A 108 17.16 40.97 -34.15
CA ALA A 108 17.59 42.38 -34.15
C ALA A 108 17.39 43.22 -32.87
N ALA A 109 18.55 43.72 -32.42
CA ALA A 109 18.84 44.80 -31.48
C ALA A 109 18.94 44.46 -29.97
N PRO A 110 20.11 44.70 -29.32
CA PRO A 110 20.18 44.74 -27.87
C PRO A 110 19.53 46.03 -27.37
N ASP A 111 18.54 45.87 -26.49
CA ASP A 111 17.77 46.97 -25.92
C ASP A 111 18.57 47.55 -24.73
N ASP A 112 19.29 48.66 -24.97
CA ASP A 112 20.07 49.46 -23.98
C ASP A 112 19.22 50.08 -22.84
N SER A 113 17.95 49.70 -22.75
CA SER A 113 16.95 50.29 -21.84
C SER A 113 17.24 49.99 -20.38
N SER A 114 17.67 48.76 -20.05
CA SER A 114 17.92 48.35 -18.66
C SER A 114 19.14 49.05 -18.05
N ASP A 115 20.19 49.26 -18.85
CA ASP A 115 21.44 49.89 -18.41
C ASP A 115 21.26 51.39 -18.12
N SER A 116 20.35 52.05 -18.83
CA SER A 116 20.00 53.47 -18.58
C SER A 116 19.44 53.69 -17.18
N LEU A 117 18.61 52.77 -16.69
CA LEU A 117 17.98 52.86 -15.38
C LEU A 117 19.00 52.71 -14.26
N TRP A 118 19.95 51.78 -14.39
CA TRP A 118 20.97 51.55 -13.37
C TRP A 118 21.94 52.72 -13.22
N ARG A 119 22.27 53.41 -14.33
CA ARG A 119 23.14 54.60 -14.29
C ARG A 119 22.50 55.78 -13.56
N GLN A 120 21.17 55.92 -13.65
CA GLN A 120 20.43 57.00 -12.97
C GLN A 120 20.40 56.83 -11.45
N PHE A 121 20.40 55.59 -10.95
CA PHE A 121 20.47 55.32 -9.51
C PHE A 121 21.88 55.49 -8.96
N ALA A 122 22.92 55.13 -9.74
CA ALA A 122 24.31 55.25 -9.31
C ALA A 122 24.78 56.70 -9.18
N SER A 123 24.19 57.64 -9.94
CA SER A 123 24.59 59.06 -9.93
C SER A 123 23.96 59.90 -8.81
N ARG A 124 23.06 59.33 -7.99
CA ARG A 124 22.38 60.03 -6.88
C ARG A 124 23.06 59.87 -5.51
N ARG A 125 24.31 59.40 -5.47
CA ARG A 125 25.08 59.27 -4.22
C ARG A 125 26.24 60.26 -4.16
#